data_AF-Q2JT86-F1
#
_entry.id   AF-Q2JT86-F1
#
_cell.length_a   1.000
_cell.length_b   1.000
_cell.length_c   1.000
_cell.angle_alpha   90.00
_cell.angle_beta   90.00
_cell.angle_gamma   90.00
#
_symmetry.space_group_name_H-M   'P 1'
#
loop_
_entity.id
_entity.type
_entity.pdbx_description
1 polymer ?
#
loop_
_entity_poly.entity_id
_entity_poly.type
_entity_poly.pdbx_seq_one_letter_code
_entity_poly.pdbx_strand_id
1 'polypeptide(L)'
;MSQPKGFSQSKPEKKPAKANTAKRKEAAKRYDELKAKGMPEFAIFARRRQAEPGKPNPWLPVGSLAVSRSSAIHQAIFQNEEELKKAAVRLFPRLSKVKDELEFGFRLKDKEFQDEPIQVAVRPQPSPLQSWIDRVRKWLGLGKRTTQASKKG
;
A
#
# COMPACT_ATOMS: atom_id res chain seq x y z
N MET A 1 24.20 -51.84 -18.43
CA MET A 1 23.94 -50.50 -18.98
C MET A 1 23.07 -49.72 -17.98
N SER A 2 23.64 -48.70 -17.34
CA SER A 2 22.98 -47.90 -16.30
C SER A 2 22.00 -46.89 -16.90
N GLN A 3 20.74 -46.90 -16.44
CA GLN A 3 19.80 -45.83 -16.71
C GLN A 3 20.06 -44.67 -15.73
N PRO A 4 20.27 -43.42 -16.19
CA PRO A 4 20.37 -42.28 -15.28
C PRO A 4 18.98 -41.98 -14.72
N LYS A 5 18.90 -42.00 -13.38
CA LYS A 5 17.75 -41.62 -12.56
C LYS A 5 17.39 -40.16 -12.85
N GLY A 6 16.48 -39.95 -13.80
CA GLY A 6 16.00 -38.64 -14.21
C GLY A 6 15.34 -37.91 -13.05
N PHE A 7 15.79 -36.68 -12.82
CA PHE A 7 15.12 -35.57 -12.15
C PHE A 7 14.15 -35.94 -11.03
N SER A 8 14.67 -35.91 -9.80
CA SER A 8 13.87 -35.82 -8.57
C SER A 8 12.84 -34.70 -8.71
N GLN A 9 11.57 -35.04 -8.95
CA GLN A 9 10.44 -34.13 -8.78
C GLN A 9 10.15 -33.99 -7.29
N SER A 10 11.00 -33.28 -6.56
CA SER A 10 10.58 -32.64 -5.31
C SER A 10 9.63 -31.50 -5.69
N LYS A 11 8.37 -31.87 -5.90
CA LYS A 11 7.25 -30.96 -6.10
C LYS A 11 7.26 -29.96 -4.94
N PRO A 12 7.54 -28.66 -5.17
CA PRO A 12 7.50 -27.71 -4.09
C PRO A 12 6.08 -27.70 -3.53
N GLU A 13 5.95 -28.04 -2.25
CA GLU A 13 4.69 -28.00 -1.53
C GLU A 13 4.02 -26.65 -1.80
N LYS A 14 2.80 -26.71 -2.34
CA LYS A 14 1.99 -25.53 -2.67
C LYS A 14 1.70 -24.79 -1.36
N LYS A 15 2.58 -23.85 -0.98
CA LYS A 15 2.29 -22.84 0.04
C LYS A 15 0.96 -22.15 -0.29
N PRO A 16 0.14 -21.79 0.70
CA PRO A 16 -1.29 -21.51 0.53
C PRO A 16 -1.57 -20.35 -0.44
N ALA A 17 -1.76 -20.67 -1.72
CA ALA A 17 -2.05 -19.71 -2.78
C ALA A 17 -3.44 -19.06 -2.64
N LYS A 18 -4.31 -19.60 -1.78
CA LYS A 18 -5.72 -19.18 -1.67
C LYS A 18 -5.87 -17.75 -1.14
N ALA A 19 -5.11 -17.35 -0.12
CA ALA A 19 -5.23 -16.01 0.48
C ALA A 19 -4.74 -14.89 -0.46
N ASN A 20 -3.63 -15.12 -1.16
CA ASN A 20 -3.06 -14.13 -2.10
C ASN A 20 -3.93 -13.98 -3.35
N THR A 21 -4.56 -15.07 -3.81
CA THR A 21 -5.47 -15.02 -4.97
C THR A 21 -6.78 -14.31 -4.64
N ALA A 22 -7.30 -14.48 -3.42
CA ALA A 22 -8.52 -13.78 -2.97
C ALA A 22 -8.31 -12.26 -2.95
N LYS A 23 -7.22 -11.79 -2.32
CA LYS A 23 -6.89 -10.35 -2.27
C LYS A 23 -6.71 -9.73 -3.65
N ARG A 24 -6.05 -10.42 -4.58
CA ARG A 24 -5.93 -9.97 -5.98
C ARG A 24 -7.27 -9.89 -6.69
N LYS A 25 -8.16 -10.86 -6.47
CA LYS A 25 -9.52 -10.83 -7.06
C LYS A 25 -10.36 -9.71 -6.47
N GLU A 26 -10.26 -9.46 -5.17
CA GLU A 26 -10.93 -8.34 -4.52
C GLU A 26 -10.39 -7.00 -5.04
N ALA A 27 -9.07 -6.84 -5.12
CA ALA A 27 -8.45 -5.64 -5.67
C ALA A 27 -8.85 -5.42 -7.14
N ALA A 28 -8.89 -6.48 -7.96
CA ALA A 28 -9.36 -6.41 -9.34
C ALA A 28 -10.83 -5.99 -9.41
N LYS A 29 -11.72 -6.61 -8.62
CA LYS A 29 -13.13 -6.22 -8.56
C LYS A 29 -13.31 -4.76 -8.13
N ARG A 30 -12.57 -4.31 -7.10
CA ARG A 30 -12.61 -2.92 -6.66
C ARG A 30 -12.14 -1.97 -7.75
N TYR A 31 -11.09 -2.34 -8.47
CA TYR A 31 -10.61 -1.57 -9.61
C TYR A 31 -11.68 -1.48 -10.70
N ASP A 32 -12.28 -2.62 -11.09
CA ASP A 32 -13.32 -2.67 -12.13
C ASP A 32 -14.59 -1.89 -11.72
N GLU A 33 -15.02 -2.01 -10.46
CA GLU A 33 -16.14 -1.24 -9.90
C GLU A 33 -15.89 0.27 -9.92
N LEU A 34 -14.69 0.69 -9.53
CA LEU A 34 -14.32 2.10 -9.47
C LEU A 34 -14.15 2.67 -10.88
N LYS A 35 -13.56 1.90 -11.78
CA LYS A 35 -13.45 2.25 -13.20
C LYS A 35 -14.82 2.39 -13.86
N ALA A 36 -15.74 1.45 -13.62
CA ALA A 36 -17.11 1.52 -14.12
C ALA A 36 -17.87 2.75 -13.61
N LYS A 37 -17.52 3.25 -12.41
CA LYS A 37 -18.07 4.47 -11.82
C LYS A 37 -17.39 5.76 -12.29
N GLY A 38 -16.42 5.68 -13.21
CA GLY A 38 -15.64 6.84 -13.67
C GLY A 38 -14.78 7.47 -12.59
N MET A 39 -14.37 6.67 -11.59
CA MET A 39 -13.55 7.14 -10.48
C MET A 39 -12.11 7.37 -10.94
N PRO A 40 -11.38 8.33 -10.33
CA PRO A 40 -10.03 8.67 -10.75
C PRO A 40 -9.10 7.46 -10.62
N GLU A 41 -8.41 7.17 -11.72
CA GLU A 41 -7.37 6.15 -11.81
C GLU A 41 -6.01 6.79 -11.53
N PHE A 42 -5.19 6.15 -10.70
CA PHE A 42 -3.84 6.60 -10.38
C PHE A 42 -2.83 5.54 -10.82
N ALA A 43 -1.77 5.98 -11.50
CA ALA A 43 -0.59 5.17 -11.74
C ALA A 43 0.29 5.19 -10.49
N ILE A 44 0.71 4.02 -10.04
CA ILE A 44 1.55 3.83 -8.85
C ILE A 44 2.97 3.54 -9.30
N PHE A 45 3.89 4.30 -8.71
CA PHE A 45 5.32 4.18 -8.93
C PHE A 45 6.01 3.80 -7.63
N ALA A 46 7.11 3.07 -7.75
CA ALA A 46 8.01 2.82 -6.63
C ALA A 46 9.40 3.29 -7.00
N ARG A 47 10.13 3.83 -6.02
CA ARG A 47 11.56 4.08 -6.12
C ARG A 47 12.25 3.63 -4.85
N ARG A 48 13.54 3.38 -4.93
CA ARG A 48 14.37 3.22 -3.72
C ARG A 48 14.47 4.57 -3.02
N ARG A 49 14.18 4.61 -1.71
CA ARG A 49 14.45 5.76 -0.82
C ARG A 49 15.90 6.18 -1.02
N GLN A 50 16.11 7.48 -1.23
CA GLN A 50 17.44 8.00 -1.52
C GLN A 50 18.39 7.65 -0.37
N ALA A 51 19.47 6.91 -0.68
CA ALA A 51 20.56 6.71 0.25
C ALA A 51 21.51 7.92 0.27
N GLU A 52 21.58 8.68 -0.84
CA GLU A 52 22.44 9.86 -0.97
C GLU A 52 21.74 11.04 -1.65
N PRO A 53 21.99 12.29 -1.20
CA PRO A 53 21.49 13.50 -1.83
C PRO A 53 22.24 13.73 -3.16
N GLY A 54 21.51 13.84 -4.28
CA GLY A 54 22.08 14.23 -5.58
C GLY A 54 21.89 13.23 -6.73
N LYS A 55 21.44 11.99 -6.48
CA LYS A 55 20.98 11.07 -7.53
C LYS A 55 19.54 10.63 -7.26
N PRO A 56 18.53 11.22 -7.93
CA PRO A 56 17.17 10.71 -7.87
C PRO A 56 17.11 9.33 -8.53
N ASN A 57 16.66 8.31 -7.80
CA ASN A 57 16.36 7.02 -8.41
C ASN A 57 15.17 7.20 -9.36
N PRO A 58 15.20 6.58 -10.56
CA PRO A 58 14.08 6.66 -11.48
C PRO A 58 12.84 6.03 -10.86
N TRP A 59 11.69 6.65 -11.10
CA TRP A 59 10.40 6.10 -10.72
C TRP A 59 10.09 4.87 -11.57
N LEU A 60 9.83 3.74 -10.92
CA LEU A 60 9.51 2.49 -11.60
C LEU A 60 8.00 2.24 -11.53
N PRO A 61 7.31 2.03 -12.66
CA PRO A 61 5.89 1.73 -12.66
C PRO A 61 5.67 0.35 -12.03
N VAL A 62 4.91 0.31 -10.93
CA VAL A 62 4.63 -0.94 -10.21
C VAL A 62 3.17 -1.38 -10.34
N GLY A 63 2.27 -0.47 -10.67
CA GLY A 63 0.87 -0.79 -10.91
C GLY A 63 -0.02 0.43 -11.10
N SER A 64 -1.32 0.23 -10.98
CA SER A 64 -2.34 1.27 -10.98
C SER A 64 -3.41 0.96 -9.95
N LEU A 65 -3.96 1.99 -9.32
CA LEU A 65 -5.05 1.89 -8.35
C LEU A 65 -6.14 2.90 -8.72
N ALA A 66 -7.38 2.45 -8.73
CA ALA A 66 -8.53 3.33 -8.75
C ALA A 66 -8.97 3.56 -7.30
N VAL A 67 -9.34 4.79 -6.95
CA VAL A 67 -9.86 5.12 -5.62
C VAL A 67 -11.10 5.98 -5.73
N SER A 68 -11.99 5.88 -4.75
CA SER A 68 -13.24 6.65 -4.72
C SER A 68 -13.02 8.17 -4.54
N ARG A 69 -11.91 8.57 -3.91
CA ARG A 69 -11.55 9.98 -3.68
C ARG A 69 -10.04 10.12 -3.76
N SER A 70 -9.53 11.18 -4.39
CA SER A 70 -8.10 11.46 -4.50
C SER A 70 -7.36 11.46 -3.15
N SER A 71 -8.00 11.91 -2.06
CA SER A 71 -7.39 11.89 -0.72
C SER A 71 -7.21 10.48 -0.13
N ALA A 72 -7.99 9.50 -0.61
CA ALA A 72 -7.92 8.12 -0.14
C ALA A 72 -6.76 7.33 -0.78
N ILE A 73 -6.09 7.90 -1.79
CA ILE A 73 -5.00 7.22 -2.50
C ILE A 73 -3.84 6.86 -1.57
N HIS A 74 -3.50 7.77 -0.65
CA HIS A 74 -2.47 7.55 0.36
C HIS A 74 -2.76 6.27 1.15
N GLN A 75 -3.95 6.20 1.74
CA GLN A 75 -4.37 5.05 2.54
C GLN A 75 -4.44 3.77 1.70
N ALA A 76 -4.98 3.83 0.48
CA ALA A 76 -5.09 2.68 -0.42
C ALA A 76 -3.72 2.11 -0.82
N ILE A 77 -2.72 2.97 -1.06
CA ILE A 77 -1.33 2.54 -1.33
C ILE A 77 -0.76 1.81 -0.13
N PHE A 78 -0.92 2.34 1.09
CA PHE A 78 -0.37 1.71 2.29
C PHE A 78 -1.12 0.42 2.69
N GLN A 79 -2.42 0.34 2.43
CA GLN A 79 -3.18 -0.91 2.61
C GLN A 79 -2.69 -2.02 1.67
N ASN A 80 -2.27 -1.66 0.46
CA ASN A 80 -1.74 -2.59 -0.53
C ASN A 80 -0.20 -2.59 -0.60
N GLU A 81 0.49 -2.03 0.39
CA GLU A 81 1.95 -1.83 0.37
C GLU A 81 2.70 -3.14 0.13
N GLU A 82 2.31 -4.22 0.81
CA GLU A 82 2.94 -5.54 0.63
C GLU A 82 2.76 -6.10 -0.77
N GLU A 83 1.60 -5.89 -1.39
CA GLU A 83 1.32 -6.36 -2.74
C GLU A 83 2.10 -5.54 -3.77
N LEU A 84 2.17 -4.22 -3.57
CA LEU A 84 2.98 -3.31 -4.38
C LEU A 84 4.47 -3.64 -4.26
N LYS A 85 4.99 -3.94 -3.06
CA LYS A 85 6.37 -4.41 -2.86
C LYS A 85 6.63 -5.71 -3.60
N LYS A 86 5.72 -6.69 -3.50
CA LYS A 86 5.83 -7.97 -4.21
C LYS A 86 5.79 -7.76 -5.72
N ALA A 87 4.91 -6.89 -6.22
CA ALA A 87 4.84 -6.53 -7.63
C ALA A 87 6.13 -5.84 -8.10
N ALA A 88 6.65 -4.90 -7.30
CA ALA A 88 7.90 -4.18 -7.57
C ALA A 88 9.09 -5.15 -7.67
N VAL A 89 9.25 -6.07 -6.72
CA VAL A 89 10.33 -7.06 -6.74
C VAL A 89 10.16 -8.07 -7.90
N ARG A 90 8.91 -8.40 -8.25
CA ARG A 90 8.61 -9.28 -9.37
C ARG A 90 8.97 -8.65 -10.72
N LEU A 91 8.63 -7.37 -10.91
CA LEU A 91 8.94 -6.62 -12.13
C LEU A 91 10.43 -6.24 -12.18
N PHE A 92 10.99 -5.88 -11.03
CA PHE A 92 12.36 -5.40 -10.88
C PHE A 92 13.06 -6.15 -9.74
N PRO A 93 13.68 -7.32 -10.02
CA PRO A 93 14.40 -8.11 -9.01
C PRO A 93 15.50 -7.33 -8.28
N ARG A 94 16.01 -6.26 -8.89
CA ARG A 94 17.00 -5.32 -8.32
C ARG A 94 16.48 -4.64 -7.04
N LEU A 95 15.16 -4.51 -6.88
CA LEU A 95 14.53 -3.92 -5.71
C LEU A 95 14.40 -4.88 -4.52
N SER A 96 14.70 -6.17 -4.70
CA SER A 96 14.58 -7.19 -3.63
C SER A 96 15.38 -6.84 -2.37
N LYS A 97 16.58 -6.29 -2.55
CA LYS A 97 17.50 -5.90 -1.47
C LYS A 97 17.05 -4.64 -0.72
N VAL A 98 16.19 -3.83 -1.34
CA VAL A 98 15.79 -2.50 -0.86
C VAL A 98 14.27 -2.40 -0.69
N LYS A 99 13.58 -3.55 -0.62
CA LYS A 99 12.11 -3.67 -0.57
C LYS A 99 11.50 -2.89 0.61
N ASP A 100 12.25 -2.81 1.71
CA ASP A 100 11.82 -2.16 2.96
C ASP A 100 12.08 -0.65 2.93
N GLU A 101 13.01 -0.22 2.07
CA GLU A 101 13.35 1.17 1.80
C GLU A 101 12.64 1.72 0.55
N LEU A 102 11.55 1.08 0.09
CA LEU A 102 10.83 1.58 -1.08
C LEU A 102 9.93 2.76 -0.69
N GLU A 103 10.03 3.82 -1.50
CA GLU A 103 9.07 4.92 -1.50
C GLU A 103 8.07 4.71 -2.62
N PHE A 104 6.79 4.92 -2.28
CA PHE A 104 5.71 4.87 -3.24
C PHE A 104 5.34 6.28 -3.67
N GLY A 105 5.11 6.45 -4.96
CA GLY A 105 4.57 7.65 -5.56
C GLY A 105 3.32 7.32 -6.35
N PHE A 106 2.47 8.31 -6.57
CA PHE A 106 1.28 8.18 -7.40
C PHE A 106 1.15 9.38 -8.33
N ARG A 107 0.47 9.16 -9.44
CA ARG A 107 0.11 10.20 -10.41
C ARG A 107 -1.27 9.89 -10.97
N LEU A 108 -2.09 10.92 -11.24
CA LEU A 108 -3.33 10.69 -11.96
C LEU A 108 -3.05 10.12 -13.35
N LYS A 109 -3.88 9.16 -13.77
CA LYS A 109 -3.83 8.50 -15.08
C LYS A 109 -4.80 9.17 -16.05
N ASP A 110 -4.97 10.48 -15.92
CA ASP A 110 -5.73 11.31 -16.85
C ASP A 110 -4.77 11.90 -17.89
N LYS A 111 -5.24 12.06 -19.14
CA LYS A 111 -4.38 12.50 -20.26
C LYS A 111 -3.77 13.88 -20.02
N GLU A 112 -4.48 14.75 -19.32
CA GLU A 112 -4.05 16.11 -18.97
C GLU A 112 -3.02 16.13 -17.83
N PHE A 113 -2.94 15.05 -17.05
CA PHE A 113 -2.09 14.97 -15.85
C PHE A 113 -0.87 14.08 -16.05
N GLN A 114 -0.56 13.71 -17.30
CA GLN A 114 0.66 12.95 -17.63
C GLN A 114 1.94 13.76 -17.39
N ASP A 115 1.85 15.08 -17.49
CA ASP A 115 2.94 16.01 -17.23
C ASP A 115 3.09 16.36 -15.74
N GLU A 116 2.15 15.94 -14.88
CA GLU A 116 2.27 16.22 -13.45
C GLU A 116 3.43 15.44 -12.81
N PRO A 117 4.17 16.09 -11.90
CA PRO A 117 5.20 15.43 -11.13
C PRO A 117 4.59 14.32 -10.27
N ILE A 118 5.29 13.19 -10.17
CA ILE A 118 4.86 12.06 -9.34
C ILE A 118 4.81 12.50 -7.88
N GLN A 119 3.63 12.44 -7.27
CA GLN A 119 3.41 12.81 -5.88
C GLN A 119 3.82 11.66 -4.98
N VAL A 120 4.65 11.93 -3.97
CA VAL A 120 5.10 10.90 -3.03
C VAL A 120 3.97 10.57 -2.06
N ALA A 121 3.63 9.28 -1.94
CA ALA A 121 2.64 8.81 -0.98
C ALA A 121 3.19 8.99 0.45
N VAL A 122 2.57 9.90 1.20
CA VAL A 122 2.86 10.07 2.63
C VAL A 122 1.96 9.15 3.44
N ARG A 123 2.53 8.38 4.39
CA ARG A 123 1.73 7.59 5.36
C ARG A 123 0.84 8.58 6.12
N PRO A 124 -0.48 8.34 6.23
CA PRO A 124 -1.31 9.15 7.11
C PRO A 124 -0.82 8.92 8.55
N GLN A 125 0.10 9.76 9.00
CA GLN A 125 0.49 9.83 10.39
C GLN A 125 -0.69 10.45 11.15
N PRO A 126 -1.08 9.94 12.33
CA PRO A 126 -1.92 10.71 13.22
C PRO A 126 -1.23 12.06 13.43
N SER A 127 -1.93 13.15 13.13
CA SER A 127 -1.27 14.46 13.14
C SER A 127 -0.67 14.70 14.54
N PRO A 128 0.57 15.21 14.65
CA PRO A 128 1.18 15.51 15.95
C PRO A 128 0.31 16.41 16.82
N LEU A 129 -0.51 17.27 16.20
CA LEU A 129 -1.53 18.08 16.86
C LEU A 129 -2.63 17.23 17.50
N GLN A 130 -3.10 16.15 16.86
CA GLN A 130 -4.08 15.24 17.45
C GLN A 130 -3.49 14.49 18.64
N SER A 131 -2.25 14.03 18.54
CA SER A 131 -1.55 13.41 19.68
C SER A 131 -1.30 14.40 20.82
N TRP A 132 -1.06 15.67 20.53
CA TRP A 132 -0.93 16.73 21.53
C TRP A 132 -2.28 17.08 22.18
N ILE A 133 -3.35 17.24 21.40
CA ILE A 133 -4.71 17.49 21.91
C ILE A 133 -5.18 16.32 22.79
N ASP A 134 -4.90 15.07 22.39
CA ASP A 134 -5.27 13.89 23.17
C ASP A 134 -4.49 13.82 24.50
N ARG A 135 -3.20 14.17 24.47
CA ARG A 135 -2.37 14.27 25.68
C ARG A 135 -2.83 15.38 26.62
N VAL A 136 -3.21 16.55 26.09
CA VAL A 136 -3.76 17.67 26.87
C VAL A 136 -5.14 17.31 27.44
N ARG A 137 -6.01 16.66 26.67
CA ARG A 137 -7.34 16.24 27.14
C ARG A 137 -7.28 15.16 28.22
N LYS A 138 -6.31 14.24 28.10
CA LYS A 138 -6.01 13.23 29.13
C LYS A 138 -5.44 13.88 30.40
N TRP A 139 -4.58 14.88 30.26
CA TRP A 139 -4.02 15.63 31.40
C TRP A 139 -5.07 16.50 32.11
N LEU A 140 -6.01 17.08 31.35
CA LEU A 140 -7.12 17.88 31.89
C LEU A 140 -8.29 17.05 32.44
N GLY A 141 -8.23 15.71 32.42
CA GLY A 141 -9.26 14.87 33.03
C GLY A 141 -10.65 14.98 32.41
N LEU A 142 -10.78 15.47 31.16
CA LEU A 142 -12.06 15.50 30.42
C LEU A 142 -12.41 14.12 29.82
N GLY A 143 -12.17 13.04 30.57
CA GLY A 143 -12.71 11.71 30.31
C GLY A 143 -14.11 11.62 30.94
N LYS A 144 -15.12 11.29 30.12
CA LYS A 144 -16.53 11.19 30.51
C LYS A 144 -16.69 10.45 31.85
N ARG A 145 -17.24 11.17 32.85
CA ARG A 145 -17.98 10.58 33.97
C ARG A 145 -19.16 9.81 33.37
N THR A 146 -19.04 8.50 33.21
CA THR A 146 -20.21 7.63 33.11
C THR A 146 -20.83 7.61 34.50
N THR A 147 -21.98 8.26 34.60
CA THR A 147 -22.90 8.16 35.73
C THR A 147 -23.32 6.70 35.86
N GLN A 148 -22.78 6.01 36.86
CA GLN A 148 -23.31 4.75 37.35
C GLN A 148 -24.61 5.10 38.10
N ALA A 149 -25.74 5.03 37.41
CA ALA A 149 -27.04 5.24 38.01
C ALA A 149 -27.35 4.07 38.96
N SER A 150 -27.32 4.39 40.24
CA SER A 150 -27.94 3.65 41.33
C SER A 150 -29.41 3.33 41.01
N LYS A 151 -29.80 2.06 41.13
CA LYS A 151 -31.13 1.70 41.61
C LYS A 151 -31.10 0.35 42.33
N LYS A 152 -30.82 0.41 43.63
CA LYS A 152 -31.45 -0.48 44.60
C LYS A 152 -32.90 -0.04 44.76
N GLY A 153 -33.80 -0.99 44.79
CA GLY A 153 -35.23 -0.87 45.04
C GLY A 153 -35.83 -2.26 44.95
#